data_AF-A0A2H0VFU5-F1
#
_entry.id   AF-A0A2H0VFU5-F1
#
_cell.length_a   1.000
_cell.length_b   1.000
_cell.length_c   1.000
_cell.angle_alpha   90.00
_cell.angle_beta   90.00
_cell.angle_gamma   90.00
#
_symmetry.space_group_name_H-M   'P 1'
#
loop_
_entity.id
_entity.type
_entity.pdbx_description
1 polymer ?
#
loop_
_entity_poly.entity_id
_entity_poly.type
_entity_poly.pdbx_seq_one_letter_code
_entity_poly.pdbx_strand_id
1 'polypeptide(L)'
;MTQRVAIINDGQWGRMERNRGDYDVLTKALVKKLSKATNAHGEPEGEVQTFESTTEAMQWLQGGTRTGIVIFTTRGMVDVAKRLAVENPRLLVFLFTGLIPEAEVVFVSNDIIHQDEVLTDLVFHSH
;
A
#
# COMPACT_ATOMS: atom_id res chain seq x y z
N MET A 1 -18.67 -7.57 2.00
CA MET A 1 -18.07 -7.01 0.77
C MET A 1 -16.69 -6.50 1.14
N THR A 2 -15.67 -6.95 0.43
CA THR A 2 -14.28 -6.96 0.92
C THR A 2 -13.49 -5.79 0.35
N GLN A 3 -12.70 -5.13 1.19
CA GLN A 3 -11.82 -4.05 0.76
C GLN A 3 -10.64 -4.62 -0.02
N ARG A 4 -10.22 -3.98 -1.11
CA ARG A 4 -9.08 -4.45 -1.93
C ARG A 4 -7.84 -3.61 -1.66
N VAL A 5 -6.73 -4.29 -1.41
CA VAL A 5 -5.41 -3.70 -1.13
C VAL A 5 -4.40 -4.20 -2.15
N ALA A 6 -3.90 -3.31 -2.99
CA ALA A 6 -2.88 -3.59 -3.98
C ALA A 6 -1.51 -3.13 -3.47
N ILE A 7 -0.56 -4.05 -3.33
CA ILE A 7 0.83 -3.74 -2.98
C ILE A 7 1.65 -3.73 -4.27
N ILE A 8 2.13 -2.56 -4.67
CA ILE A 8 2.86 -2.35 -5.91
C ILE A 8 4.35 -2.32 -5.61
N ASN A 9 5.04 -3.32 -6.15
CA ASN A 9 6.49 -3.35 -6.26
C ASN A 9 6.81 -2.99 -7.72
N ASP A 10 6.88 -1.69 -8.01
CA ASP A 10 7.16 -1.13 -9.34
C ASP A 10 8.21 -0.02 -9.19
N GLY A 11 9.02 0.26 -10.21
CA GLY A 11 10.04 1.30 -10.15
C GLY A 11 11.35 0.92 -9.43
N GLN A 12 12.24 1.90 -9.30
CA GLN A 12 13.61 1.76 -8.81
C GLN A 12 14.04 3.03 -8.06
N TRP A 13 15.02 2.92 -7.15
CA TRP A 13 15.61 4.09 -6.50
C TRP A 13 17.12 3.88 -6.29
N GLY A 14 17.94 4.77 -6.85
CA GLY A 14 19.39 4.68 -6.72
C GLY A 14 19.93 3.33 -7.22
N ARG A 15 20.61 2.59 -6.34
CA ARG A 15 21.12 1.23 -6.61
C ARG A 15 20.16 0.11 -6.19
N MET A 16 19.04 0.46 -5.57
CA MET A 16 18.03 -0.51 -5.16
C MET A 16 17.09 -0.77 -6.34
N GLU A 17 17.10 -2.01 -6.79
CA GLU A 17 16.34 -2.43 -7.95
C GLU A 17 15.41 -3.57 -7.58
N ARG A 18 14.18 -3.49 -8.07
CA ARG A 18 13.19 -4.54 -7.88
C ARG A 18 13.67 -5.92 -8.37
N ASN A 19 14.36 -5.97 -9.51
CA ASN A 19 14.89 -7.20 -10.10
C ASN A 19 15.94 -7.91 -9.21
N ARG A 20 16.52 -7.20 -8.22
CA ARG A 20 17.45 -7.76 -7.21
C ARG A 20 16.72 -8.28 -5.98
N GLY A 21 15.41 -8.07 -5.86
CA GLY A 21 14.61 -8.48 -4.71
C GLY A 21 14.78 -7.59 -3.48
N ASP A 22 15.39 -6.41 -3.64
CA ASP A 22 15.69 -5.49 -2.53
C ASP A 22 14.43 -5.08 -1.75
N TYR A 23 13.26 -5.10 -2.41
CA TYR A 23 11.96 -4.74 -1.84
C TYR A 23 11.08 -5.96 -1.49
N ASP A 24 11.53 -7.19 -1.76
CA ASP A 24 10.73 -8.40 -1.59
C ASP A 24 10.48 -8.73 -0.12
N VAL A 25 11.47 -8.47 0.74
CA VAL A 25 11.35 -8.71 2.19
C VAL A 25 10.24 -7.85 2.77
N LEU A 26 10.23 -6.55 2.44
CA LEU A 26 9.19 -5.62 2.86
C LEU A 26 7.83 -6.01 2.29
N THR A 27 7.77 -6.31 0.99
CA THR A 27 6.53 -6.73 0.31
C THR A 27 5.93 -7.99 0.96
N LYS A 28 6.75 -9.01 1.23
CA LYS A 28 6.33 -10.24 1.92
C LYS A 28 5.83 -9.97 3.34
N ALA A 29 6.50 -9.08 4.08
CA ALA A 29 6.09 -8.70 5.42
C ALA A 29 4.71 -8.00 5.41
N LEU A 30 4.50 -7.06 4.49
CA LEU A 30 3.22 -6.36 4.31
C LEU A 30 2.09 -7.32 3.95
N VAL A 31 2.28 -8.21 2.96
CA VAL A 31 1.30 -9.23 2.59
C VAL A 31 0.95 -10.09 3.81
N LYS A 32 1.96 -10.63 4.50
CA LYS A 32 1.75 -11.51 5.66
C LYS A 32 0.94 -10.82 6.76
N LYS A 33 1.15 -9.51 6.96
CA LYS A 33 0.45 -8.73 7.99
C LYS A 33 -0.98 -8.41 7.57
N LEU A 34 -1.17 -7.83 6.39
CA LEU A 34 -2.47 -7.37 5.91
C LEU A 34 -3.42 -8.52 5.56
N SER A 35 -2.91 -9.64 5.00
CA SER A 35 -3.74 -10.81 4.70
C SER A 35 -4.24 -11.54 5.95
N LYS A 36 -3.68 -11.25 7.13
CA LYS A 36 -4.11 -11.81 8.42
C LYS A 36 -5.03 -10.88 9.20
N ALA A 37 -5.25 -9.67 8.70
CA ALA A 37 -6.14 -8.72 9.35
C ALA A 37 -7.58 -9.24 9.26
N THR A 38 -8.27 -9.23 10.40
CA THR A 38 -9.65 -9.71 10.52
C THR A 38 -10.49 -8.68 11.25
N ASN A 39 -11.73 -8.51 10.81
CA ASN A 39 -12.70 -7.65 11.47
C ASN A 39 -13.13 -8.20 12.84
N ALA A 40 -14.00 -7.47 13.54
CA ALA A 40 -14.54 -7.86 14.85
C ALA A 40 -15.30 -9.22 14.86
N HIS A 41 -15.68 -9.74 13.70
CA HIS A 41 -16.34 -11.02 13.52
C HIS A 41 -15.38 -12.17 13.15
N GLY A 42 -14.07 -11.88 13.05
CA GLY A 42 -13.04 -12.86 12.66
C GLY A 42 -12.96 -13.15 11.16
N GLU A 43 -13.65 -12.36 10.33
CA GLU A 43 -13.59 -12.48 8.87
C GLU A 43 -12.45 -11.62 8.30
N PRO A 44 -11.83 -12.01 7.17
CA PRO A 44 -10.80 -11.19 6.52
C PRO A 44 -11.29 -9.77 6.25
N GLU A 45 -10.48 -8.79 6.63
CA GLU A 45 -10.81 -7.37 6.47
C GLU A 45 -10.73 -6.93 5.00
N GLY A 46 -9.83 -7.55 4.25
CA GLY A 46 -9.57 -7.23 2.86
C GLY A 46 -8.95 -8.36 2.05
N GLU A 47 -9.03 -8.22 0.73
CA GLU A 47 -8.23 -8.98 -0.25
C GLU A 47 -6.94 -8.21 -0.46
N VAL A 48 -5.80 -8.88 -0.31
CA VAL A 48 -4.47 -8.28 -0.49
C VAL A 48 -3.76 -8.99 -1.62
N GLN A 49 -3.26 -8.23 -2.59
CA GLN A 49 -2.52 -8.78 -3.73
C GLN A 49 -1.32 -7.91 -4.10
N THR A 50 -0.23 -8.56 -4.49
CA THR A 50 0.99 -7.89 -4.97
C THR A 50 0.97 -7.75 -6.48
N PHE A 51 1.44 -6.60 -6.96
CA PHE A 51 1.52 -6.29 -8.38
C PHE A 51 2.91 -5.77 -8.74
N GLU A 52 3.30 -6.12 -9.95
CA GLU A 52 4.54 -5.71 -10.58
C GLU A 52 4.39 -4.42 -11.39
N SER A 53 3.16 -4.06 -11.70
CA SER A 53 2.79 -2.93 -12.54
C SER A 53 1.69 -2.14 -11.88
N THR A 54 1.88 -0.82 -11.85
CA THR A 54 0.84 0.11 -11.38
C THR A 54 -0.45 -0.04 -12.18
N THR A 55 -0.36 -0.28 -13.49
CA THR A 55 -1.54 -0.42 -14.36
C THR A 55 -2.38 -1.64 -14.00
N GLU A 56 -1.74 -2.79 -13.74
CA GLU A 56 -2.45 -4.03 -13.38
C GLU A 56 -3.14 -3.91 -12.02
N ALA A 57 -2.46 -3.31 -11.04
CA ALA A 57 -3.02 -3.02 -9.74
C ALA A 57 -4.30 -2.18 -9.84
N MET A 58 -4.28 -1.14 -10.67
CA MET A 58 -5.41 -0.24 -10.85
C MET A 58 -6.60 -0.93 -11.51
N GLN A 59 -6.38 -1.79 -12.51
CA GLN A 59 -7.45 -2.58 -13.12
C GLN A 59 -8.11 -3.53 -12.11
N TRP A 60 -7.30 -4.17 -11.26
CA TRP A 60 -7.81 -5.04 -10.21
C TRP A 60 -8.62 -4.27 -9.14
N LEU A 61 -8.17 -3.08 -8.76
CA LEU A 61 -8.87 -2.22 -7.80
C LEU A 61 -10.21 -1.70 -8.32
N GLN A 62 -10.32 -1.42 -9.63
CA GLN A 62 -11.58 -1.00 -10.25
C GLN A 62 -12.69 -2.04 -10.18
N GLY A 63 -12.35 -3.33 -10.01
CA GLY A 63 -13.34 -4.40 -9.80
C GLY A 63 -13.92 -4.45 -8.38
N GLY A 64 -13.44 -3.62 -7.46
CA GLY A 64 -13.94 -3.53 -6.08
C GLY A 64 -15.14 -2.58 -5.95
N THR A 65 -15.99 -2.83 -4.95
CA THR A 65 -17.17 -1.99 -4.65
C THR A 65 -16.94 -0.95 -3.54
N ARG A 66 -15.76 -0.96 -2.90
CA ARG A 66 -15.34 -0.05 -1.82
C ARG A 66 -14.11 0.76 -2.23
N THR A 67 -13.76 1.75 -1.41
CA THR A 67 -12.49 2.51 -1.49
C THR A 67 -11.33 1.53 -1.57
N GLY A 68 -10.61 1.57 -2.69
CA GLY A 68 -9.45 0.72 -2.93
C GLY A 68 -8.21 1.27 -2.23
N ILE A 69 -7.26 0.40 -1.92
CA ILE A 69 -6.01 0.81 -1.27
C ILE A 69 -4.84 0.43 -2.16
N VAL A 70 -3.91 1.36 -2.31
CA VAL A 70 -2.67 1.19 -3.06
C VAL A 70 -1.50 1.42 -2.12
N ILE A 71 -0.56 0.48 -2.08
CA ILE A 71 0.67 0.59 -1.29
C ILE A 71 1.86 0.46 -2.23
N PHE A 72 2.62 1.53 -2.42
CA PHE A 72 3.88 1.50 -3.15
C PHE A 72 5.03 1.14 -2.21
N THR A 73 5.86 0.17 -2.57
CA THR A 73 6.99 -0.27 -1.72
C THR A 73 8.34 0.36 -2.09
N THR A 74 8.35 1.17 -3.15
CA THR A 74 9.57 1.67 -3.81
C THR A 74 9.58 3.20 -3.85
N ARG A 75 10.74 3.80 -3.52
CA ARG A 75 10.87 5.27 -3.48
C ARG A 75 10.79 5.94 -4.86
N GLY A 76 11.08 5.21 -5.93
CA GLY A 76 10.94 5.71 -7.30
C GLY A 76 9.50 6.06 -7.69
N MET A 77 8.50 5.63 -6.91
CA MET A 77 7.09 5.78 -7.25
C MET A 77 6.42 6.97 -6.56
N VAL A 78 7.16 7.85 -5.87
CA VAL A 78 6.60 9.03 -5.17
C VAL A 78 5.69 9.86 -6.05
N ASP A 79 6.15 10.22 -7.25
CA ASP A 79 5.37 11.09 -8.14
C ASP A 79 4.12 10.38 -8.69
N VAL A 80 4.24 9.07 -8.96
CA VAL A 80 3.12 8.24 -9.40
C VAL A 80 2.08 8.10 -8.29
N ALA A 81 2.52 7.87 -7.05
CA ALA A 81 1.66 7.78 -5.88
C ALA A 81 0.89 9.09 -5.64
N LYS A 82 1.58 10.23 -5.68
CA LYS A 82 0.96 11.56 -5.56
C LYS A 82 -0.07 11.81 -6.65
N ARG A 83 0.30 11.53 -7.91
CA ARG A 83 -0.62 11.71 -9.05
C ARG A 83 -1.86 10.82 -8.91
N LEU A 84 -1.69 9.55 -8.56
CA LEU A 84 -2.79 8.61 -8.36
C LEU A 84 -3.75 9.05 -7.26
N ALA A 85 -3.23 9.56 -6.14
CA ALA A 85 -4.06 10.06 -5.04
C ALA A 85 -4.93 11.25 -5.47
N VAL A 86 -4.40 12.14 -6.32
CA VAL A 86 -5.16 13.29 -6.86
C VAL A 86 -6.19 12.85 -7.90
N GLU A 87 -5.79 11.96 -8.82
CA GLU A 87 -6.64 11.52 -9.94
C GLU A 87 -7.74 10.54 -9.49
N ASN A 88 -7.56 9.85 -8.37
CA ASN A 88 -8.47 8.82 -7.89
C ASN A 88 -8.85 9.06 -6.42
N PRO A 89 -9.79 9.97 -6.13
CA PRO A 89 -10.19 10.31 -4.76
C PRO A 89 -10.79 9.15 -3.95
N ARG A 90 -11.17 8.06 -4.63
CA ARG A 90 -11.68 6.83 -4.01
C ARG A 90 -10.58 5.83 -3.67
N LEU A 91 -9.31 6.20 -3.84
CA LEU A 91 -8.17 5.36 -3.48
C LEU A 91 -7.43 5.97 -2.30
N LEU A 92 -7.10 5.14 -1.32
CA LEU A 92 -6.10 5.47 -0.31
C LEU A 92 -4.74 5.03 -0.84
N VAL A 93 -3.81 5.97 -0.96
CA VAL A 93 -2.49 5.71 -1.53
C VAL A 93 -1.42 5.88 -0.46
N PHE A 94 -0.63 4.83 -0.23
CA PHE A 94 0.46 4.79 0.72
C PHE A 94 1.79 4.55 0.00
N LEU A 95 2.87 5.11 0.55
CA LEU A 95 4.22 4.88 0.10
C LEU A 95 5.08 4.40 1.28
N PHE A 96 5.46 3.13 1.27
CA PHE A 96 6.29 2.49 2.29
C PHE A 96 7.63 2.07 1.68
N THR A 97 8.64 2.90 1.83
CA THR A 97 9.99 2.58 1.36
C THR A 97 10.85 2.31 2.58
N GLY A 98 11.52 1.15 2.66
CA GLY A 98 12.28 0.73 3.85
C GLY A 98 13.46 1.65 4.24
N LEU A 99 13.69 2.74 3.49
CA LEU A 99 14.66 3.81 3.74
C LEU A 99 13.97 5.18 3.85
N ILE A 100 12.82 5.22 4.51
CA ILE A 100 12.24 6.49 4.95
C ILE A 100 12.89 6.81 6.31
N PRO A 101 13.79 7.81 6.43
CA PRO A 101 14.02 8.41 7.74
C PRO A 101 12.64 8.87 8.24
N GLU A 102 12.33 8.59 9.52
CA GLU A 102 11.03 8.60 10.20
C GLU A 102 10.04 9.76 9.89
N ALA A 103 10.44 10.76 9.12
CA ALA A 103 9.70 11.95 8.73
C ALA A 103 9.01 11.92 7.34
N GLU A 104 9.14 10.86 6.52
CA GLU A 104 8.64 10.89 5.12
C GLU A 104 7.64 9.77 4.75
N VAL A 105 6.86 9.26 5.71
CA VAL A 105 5.61 8.57 5.32
C VAL A 105 4.73 9.64 4.71
N VAL A 106 4.65 9.68 3.38
CA VAL A 106 3.74 10.58 2.67
C VAL A 106 2.33 10.05 2.91
N PHE A 107 1.80 10.41 4.07
CA PHE A 107 0.40 10.45 4.36
C PHE A 107 -0.21 11.51 3.45
N VAL A 108 -0.93 11.09 2.42
CA VAL A 108 -1.93 11.95 1.80
C VAL A 108 -3.23 11.82 2.61
N SER A 109 -3.13 12.05 3.93
CA SER A 109 -4.25 12.26 4.86
C SER A 109 -3.68 12.70 6.21
N ASN A 110 -4.26 13.73 6.82
CA ASN A 110 -3.75 14.35 8.05
C ASN A 110 -3.84 13.41 9.26
N ASP A 111 -2.74 12.75 9.68
CA ASP A 111 -2.31 12.58 11.09
C ASP A 111 -1.14 11.57 11.26
N ILE A 112 -0.26 11.82 12.25
CA ILE A 112 1.01 11.11 12.50
C ILE A 112 0.82 10.02 13.57
N ILE A 113 1.10 8.72 13.32
CA ILE A 113 1.02 7.65 14.35
C ILE A 113 2.12 6.55 14.19
N HIS A 114 2.49 5.92 15.33
CA HIS A 114 3.53 4.89 15.59
C HIS A 114 3.49 3.55 14.79
N GLN A 115 4.64 3.10 14.26
CA GLN A 115 4.78 2.20 13.11
C GLN A 115 4.15 0.78 13.13
N ASP A 116 3.84 0.14 14.27
CA ASP A 116 3.49 -1.30 14.29
C ASP A 116 2.01 -1.68 14.42
N GLU A 117 1.18 -0.98 15.18
CA GLU A 117 -0.29 -1.19 15.15
C GLU A 117 -0.96 -0.35 14.06
N VAL A 118 -0.32 0.76 13.73
CA VAL A 118 -0.83 1.79 12.83
C VAL A 118 -0.98 1.31 11.40
N LEU A 119 -0.22 0.32 10.94
CA LEU A 119 -0.31 -0.09 9.54
C LEU A 119 -1.65 -0.78 9.21
N THR A 120 -2.16 -1.60 10.13
CA THR A 120 -3.46 -2.27 9.95
C THR A 120 -4.59 -1.27 10.17
N ASP A 121 -4.49 -0.42 11.20
CA ASP A 121 -5.46 0.63 11.47
C ASP A 121 -5.51 1.67 10.33
N LEU A 122 -4.37 2.00 9.72
CA LEU A 122 -4.32 2.88 8.56
C LEU A 122 -4.99 2.28 7.33
N VAL A 123 -4.73 1.00 7.09
CA VAL A 123 -5.24 0.34 5.89
C VAL A 123 -6.73 0.07 6.06
N PHE A 124 -7.19 -0.46 7.19
CA PHE A 124 -8.57 -0.93 7.32
C PHE A 124 -9.49 -0.06 8.19
N HIS A 125 -8.96 0.82 9.04
CA HIS A 125 -9.75 1.62 10.00
C HIS A 125 -9.74 3.14 9.71
N SER A 126 -9.17 3.59 8.58
CA SER A 126 -9.24 5.00 8.15
C SER A 126 -10.66 5.35 7.69
N HIS A 127 -11.41 6.06 8.54
CA HIS A 127 -12.80 6.49 8.35
C HIS A 127 -12.95 7.84 7.67
#